data_AF-A0A7X2PEG0-F1
#
_entry.id   AF-A0A7X2PEG0-F1
#
_cell.length_a   1.000
_cell.length_b   1.000
_cell.length_c   1.000
_cell.angle_alpha   90.00
_cell.angle_beta   90.00
_cell.angle_gamma   90.00
#
_symmetry.space_group_name_H-M   'P 1'
#
loop_
_entity.id
_entity.type
_entity.pdbx_description
1 polymer ?
#
loop_
_entity_poly.entity_id
_entity_poly.type
_entity_poly.pdbx_seq_one_letter_code
_entity_poly.pdbx_strand_id
1 'polypeptide(L)'
;MKGRNVPAVLLVFLAASAITSNAQSRQLRQTSYLKASNTEAGDRFGSGGALEGHAVAISGDGNTIAVGAPVESSNAKGINGNQNDNSLYRSGAVYIFTRSGNGFAQQAYLKASNPGQSDMFGYFVGLSADGNTMAVSAPFESSGAKGINGNQDDNSVPQAGAVYIFTRSGTTWSQQAYVKASNTGEAPVGDQLDVDGDQFGFSISLSDDGNTLAAGAIAEDSAAKEINGNQNDNSAASAGAVYVFARSGNAWSQQAYVKSSNIGAGDIFGHSVSLSADGNTLAVGASEEDGATKEINGPPDDRLNGPGAVYVFTRAGGSWSQQAYVKASNTELMDSFGTNVALSDDGNTLASSSLDEDCLLTGVNPPGCDKDGPERVSSGMAFVFVRNGTTWTQQAVFKASNSGKFDWFGARLALSGDGNIFAVGAQIEDSAAQGINGRQDDDSGPEAGVVYFFTRTGATWSQQAYVKGSNTEAFDEFGSSLSLSRDGRTMVVGAQYEDGAAKGVNGNQAGNSALDSGAVYVFAY
;
A
#
# COMPACT_ATOMS: atom_id res chain seq x y z
N MET A 1 17.22 37.98 -75.92
CA MET A 1 17.52 38.53 -74.58
C MET A 1 17.04 37.52 -73.53
N LYS A 2 17.99 37.03 -72.70
CA LYS A 2 17.88 36.31 -71.40
C LYS A 2 16.60 35.50 -71.14
N GLY A 3 16.62 34.16 -71.14
CA GLY A 3 17.06 33.26 -70.04
C GLY A 3 15.83 32.45 -69.58
N ARG A 4 15.81 31.19 -69.14
CA ARG A 4 16.80 30.22 -68.63
C ARG A 4 16.27 28.79 -68.95
N ASN A 5 17.19 27.86 -69.22
CA ASN A 5 16.96 26.41 -69.15
C ASN A 5 17.03 25.93 -67.70
N VAL A 6 16.13 25.03 -67.29
CA VAL A 6 16.28 24.18 -66.09
C VAL A 6 15.91 22.74 -66.50
N PRO A 7 16.72 21.71 -66.16
CA PRO A 7 16.53 20.34 -66.61
C PRO A 7 15.54 19.56 -65.73
N ALA A 8 14.99 18.49 -66.32
CA ALA A 8 14.06 17.55 -65.71
C ALA A 8 14.67 16.83 -64.48
N VAL A 9 13.92 16.79 -63.39
CA VAL A 9 14.23 16.00 -62.18
C VAL A 9 13.66 14.60 -62.37
N LEU A 10 14.54 13.60 -62.36
CA LEU A 10 14.23 12.18 -62.32
C LEU A 10 13.80 11.81 -60.89
N LEU A 11 12.54 11.44 -60.71
CA LEU A 11 12.02 10.94 -59.43
C LEU A 11 12.53 9.50 -59.22
N VAL A 12 13.51 9.33 -58.34
CA VAL A 12 13.92 8.00 -57.85
C VAL A 12 13.01 7.65 -56.67
N PHE A 13 12.11 6.68 -56.85
CA PHE A 13 11.39 6.06 -55.75
C PHE A 13 12.36 5.18 -54.96
N LEU A 14 12.81 5.64 -53.79
CA LEU A 14 13.38 4.77 -52.76
C LEU A 14 12.24 3.96 -52.14
N ALA A 15 12.16 2.67 -52.48
CA ALA A 15 11.38 1.71 -51.73
C ALA A 15 12.04 1.53 -50.36
N ALA A 16 11.46 2.12 -49.32
CA ALA A 16 11.78 1.76 -47.95
C ALA A 16 11.24 0.34 -47.69
N SER A 17 12.13 -0.64 -47.60
CA SER A 17 11.79 -1.96 -47.05
C SER A 17 11.26 -1.76 -45.63
N ALA A 18 9.95 -1.93 -45.47
CA ALA A 18 9.34 -2.07 -44.16
C ALA A 18 9.90 -3.34 -43.51
N ILE A 19 10.81 -3.17 -42.56
CA ILE A 19 11.10 -4.19 -41.56
C ILE A 19 9.84 -4.27 -40.71
N THR A 20 8.95 -5.21 -41.01
CA THR A 20 7.90 -5.63 -40.09
C THR A 20 8.60 -6.30 -38.92
N SER A 21 8.96 -5.53 -37.89
CA SER A 21 9.28 -6.12 -36.60
C SER A 21 8.01 -6.82 -36.14
N ASN A 22 8.13 -8.13 -35.92
CA ASN A 22 7.10 -8.95 -35.32
C ASN A 22 7.00 -8.54 -33.84
N ALA A 23 6.42 -7.37 -33.58
CA ALA A 23 6.05 -6.96 -32.24
C ALA A 23 4.88 -7.84 -31.83
N GLN A 24 5.16 -9.04 -31.33
CA GLN A 24 4.23 -9.68 -30.42
C GLN A 24 3.95 -8.65 -29.34
N SER A 25 2.72 -8.15 -29.29
CA SER A 25 2.27 -7.30 -28.20
C SER A 25 2.63 -8.03 -26.92
N ARG A 26 3.51 -7.45 -26.08
CA ARG A 26 3.75 -8.00 -24.76
C ARG A 26 2.42 -7.98 -24.03
N GLN A 27 1.91 -9.17 -23.71
CA GLN A 27 0.70 -9.35 -22.93
C GLN A 27 1.12 -9.52 -21.47
N LEU A 28 0.38 -8.92 -20.55
CA LEU A 28 0.52 -9.20 -19.12
C LEU A 28 0.33 -10.71 -18.91
N ARG A 29 1.20 -11.32 -18.12
CA ARG A 29 1.10 -12.74 -17.77
C ARG A 29 1.58 -12.98 -16.36
N GLN A 30 1.03 -13.98 -15.69
CA GLN A 30 1.62 -14.49 -14.45
C GLN A 30 2.98 -15.13 -14.76
N THR A 31 4.01 -14.69 -14.05
CA THR A 31 5.39 -15.19 -14.18
C THR A 31 5.85 -15.96 -12.96
N SER A 32 5.22 -15.78 -11.80
CA SER A 32 5.56 -16.53 -10.60
C SER A 32 4.39 -16.68 -9.64
N TYR A 33 4.44 -17.75 -8.86
CA TYR A 33 3.62 -18.02 -7.69
C TYR A 33 4.57 -18.26 -6.51
N LEU A 34 4.41 -17.50 -5.44
CA LEU A 34 5.30 -17.47 -4.30
C LEU A 34 4.53 -17.91 -3.05
N LYS A 35 5.19 -18.75 -2.28
CA LYS A 35 4.76 -19.27 -0.99
C LYS A 35 5.91 -19.11 0.01
N ALA A 36 5.57 -19.07 1.29
CA ALA A 36 6.57 -19.20 2.35
C ALA A 36 7.39 -20.49 2.16
N SER A 37 8.64 -20.52 2.61
CA SER A 37 9.46 -21.74 2.60
C SER A 37 9.00 -22.77 3.62
N ASN A 38 8.28 -22.32 4.63
CA ASN A 38 7.73 -23.04 5.77
C ASN A 38 6.20 -22.93 5.80
N THR A 39 5.52 -22.81 4.63
CA THR A 39 4.06 -22.68 4.54
C THR A 39 3.31 -23.61 5.49
N GLU A 40 2.51 -23.02 6.37
CA GLU A 40 1.58 -23.69 7.26
C GLU A 40 0.20 -23.03 7.23
N ALA A 41 -0.78 -23.72 7.82
CA ALA A 41 -2.15 -23.24 7.84
C ALA A 41 -2.28 -22.00 8.73
N GLY A 42 -2.94 -20.95 8.23
CA GLY A 42 -3.19 -19.71 8.95
C GLY A 42 -2.00 -18.74 9.01
N ASP A 43 -0.92 -18.97 8.27
CA ASP A 43 0.24 -18.04 8.19
C ASP A 43 -0.07 -16.76 7.40
N ARG A 44 -1.10 -16.79 6.53
CA ARG A 44 -1.54 -15.69 5.67
C ARG A 44 -0.38 -14.97 4.97
N PHE A 45 0.46 -15.73 4.28
CA PHE A 45 1.57 -15.20 3.51
C PHE A 45 1.08 -14.23 2.42
N GLY A 46 1.61 -13.00 2.39
CA GLY A 46 1.14 -11.95 1.50
C GLY A 46 -0.13 -11.25 1.95
N SER A 47 -0.46 -11.34 3.25
CA SER A 47 -1.66 -10.75 3.84
C SER A 47 -1.83 -9.26 3.51
N GLY A 48 -3.10 -8.87 3.39
CA GLY A 48 -3.48 -7.50 3.55
C GLY A 48 -4.97 -7.32 3.49
N GLY A 49 -5.40 -6.09 3.31
CA GLY A 49 -6.78 -5.81 2.96
C GLY A 49 -7.24 -4.50 3.55
N ALA A 50 -8.41 -4.02 3.16
CA ALA A 50 -8.77 -2.62 3.40
C ALA A 50 -8.60 -2.13 4.86
N LEU A 51 -8.85 -3.01 5.84
CA LEU A 51 -8.69 -2.77 7.28
C LEU A 51 -7.55 -3.56 7.95
N GLU A 52 -6.74 -4.25 7.14
CA GLU A 52 -5.61 -5.09 7.58
C GLU A 52 -4.27 -4.55 7.02
N GLY A 53 -3.19 -5.35 7.12
CA GLY A 53 -1.83 -4.98 6.74
C GLY A 53 -1.60 -4.76 5.23
N HIS A 54 -0.40 -4.36 4.81
CA HIS A 54 0.03 -4.38 3.41
C HIS A 54 1.36 -5.11 3.28
N ALA A 55 1.27 -6.43 3.19
CA ALA A 55 2.44 -7.29 3.37
C ALA A 55 3.19 -7.60 2.07
N VAL A 56 3.05 -6.82 0.99
CA VAL A 56 3.88 -7.00 -0.23
C VAL A 56 4.53 -5.70 -0.67
N ALA A 57 5.80 -5.80 -1.07
CA ALA A 57 6.52 -4.71 -1.72
C ALA A 57 7.45 -5.26 -2.79
N ILE A 58 7.62 -4.51 -3.89
CA ILE A 58 8.61 -4.81 -4.93
C ILE A 58 9.55 -3.61 -5.13
N SER A 59 10.83 -3.89 -5.35
CA SER A 59 11.81 -2.85 -5.68
C SER A 59 11.50 -2.18 -7.02
N GLY A 60 11.97 -0.95 -7.20
CA GLY A 60 11.72 -0.15 -8.40
C GLY A 60 12.19 -0.82 -9.69
N ASP A 61 13.25 -1.62 -9.62
CA ASP A 61 13.79 -2.42 -10.73
C ASP A 61 13.07 -3.78 -10.95
N GLY A 62 12.12 -4.14 -10.10
CA GLY A 62 11.36 -5.39 -10.19
C GLY A 62 12.13 -6.65 -9.76
N ASN A 63 13.31 -6.51 -9.13
CA ASN A 63 14.18 -7.65 -8.84
C ASN A 63 14.14 -8.16 -7.39
N THR A 64 13.58 -7.40 -6.46
CA THR A 64 13.45 -7.79 -5.05
C THR A 64 12.00 -7.67 -4.62
N ILE A 65 11.46 -8.74 -4.04
CA ILE A 65 10.12 -8.77 -3.47
C ILE A 65 10.27 -9.06 -1.98
N ALA A 66 9.60 -8.28 -1.15
CA ALA A 66 9.39 -8.57 0.27
C ALA A 66 7.94 -8.99 0.47
N VAL A 67 7.73 -10.08 1.20
CA VAL A 67 6.40 -10.60 1.54
C VAL A 67 6.31 -10.83 3.05
N GLY A 68 5.41 -10.15 3.73
CA GLY A 68 5.08 -10.39 5.13
C GLY A 68 4.08 -11.53 5.30
N ALA A 69 4.15 -12.16 6.47
CA ALA A 69 3.21 -13.14 6.99
C ALA A 69 2.96 -12.76 8.46
N PRO A 70 2.14 -11.74 8.73
CA PRO A 70 2.03 -11.13 10.06
C PRO A 70 1.51 -12.10 11.14
N VAL A 71 0.84 -13.18 10.75
CA VAL A 71 0.29 -14.17 11.68
C VAL A 71 1.11 -15.46 11.76
N GLU A 72 2.22 -15.55 11.01
CA GLU A 72 3.19 -16.63 11.15
C GLU A 72 3.70 -16.69 12.60
N SER A 73 3.77 -17.90 13.15
CA SER A 73 4.13 -18.12 14.54
C SER A 73 5.56 -18.61 14.61
N SER A 74 6.45 -17.95 15.36
CA SER A 74 7.82 -18.41 15.58
C SER A 74 8.55 -17.55 16.61
N ASN A 75 9.29 -18.16 17.54
CA ASN A 75 10.15 -17.42 18.47
C ASN A 75 11.56 -17.19 17.91
N ALA A 76 11.78 -17.48 16.62
CA ALA A 76 13.03 -17.15 15.95
C ALA A 76 13.25 -15.63 15.97
N LYS A 77 14.52 -15.23 16.13
CA LYS A 77 14.91 -13.81 16.23
C LYS A 77 15.78 -13.41 15.05
N GLY A 78 15.56 -12.20 14.54
CA GLY A 78 16.40 -11.62 13.50
C GLY A 78 16.33 -12.38 12.17
N ILE A 79 17.49 -12.70 11.60
CA ILE A 79 17.59 -13.06 10.18
C ILE A 79 18.00 -14.52 10.03
N ASN A 80 17.26 -15.25 9.20
CA ASN A 80 17.46 -16.66 8.86
C ASN A 80 17.51 -17.58 10.10
N GLY A 81 16.65 -17.30 11.09
CA GLY A 81 16.42 -18.19 12.22
C GLY A 81 15.71 -19.49 11.82
N ASN A 82 15.34 -20.30 12.81
CA ASN A 82 14.61 -21.55 12.57
C ASN A 82 13.18 -21.28 12.09
N GLN A 83 12.92 -21.49 10.81
CA GLN A 83 11.60 -21.28 10.19
C GLN A 83 10.57 -22.35 10.55
N ASN A 84 10.97 -23.48 11.14
CA ASN A 84 10.03 -24.52 11.58
C ASN A 84 9.66 -24.35 13.06
N ASP A 85 10.06 -23.25 13.69
CA ASP A 85 9.66 -22.95 15.05
C ASP A 85 8.26 -22.33 15.02
N ASN A 86 7.30 -22.93 15.72
CA ASN A 86 5.94 -22.40 15.87
C ASN A 86 5.58 -22.05 17.33
N SER A 87 6.59 -21.77 18.15
CA SER A 87 6.43 -21.65 19.61
C SER A 87 5.90 -20.29 20.09
N LEU A 88 5.82 -19.27 19.22
CA LEU A 88 5.33 -17.93 19.59
C LEU A 88 4.24 -17.44 18.62
N TYR A 89 3.00 -17.52 19.09
CA TYR A 89 1.79 -17.22 18.34
C TYR A 89 1.79 -15.82 17.73
N ARG A 90 1.53 -15.72 16.41
CA ARG A 90 1.33 -14.46 15.65
C ARG A 90 2.41 -13.40 15.87
N SER A 91 3.65 -13.85 16.02
CA SER A 91 4.80 -12.94 16.13
C SER A 91 5.20 -12.35 14.79
N GLY A 92 4.82 -13.01 13.69
CA GLY A 92 4.94 -12.54 12.32
C GLY A 92 6.34 -12.71 11.72
N ALA A 93 6.42 -12.71 10.38
CA ALA A 93 7.65 -12.86 9.61
C ALA A 93 7.64 -12.07 8.30
N VAL A 94 8.82 -11.92 7.69
CA VAL A 94 9.00 -11.41 6.31
C VAL A 94 9.93 -12.33 5.52
N TYR A 95 9.58 -12.59 4.27
CA TYR A 95 10.33 -13.40 3.32
C TYR A 95 10.82 -12.52 2.17
N ILE A 96 12.09 -12.62 1.84
CA ILE A 96 12.70 -11.85 0.74
C ILE A 96 12.95 -12.78 -0.43
N PHE A 97 12.45 -12.42 -1.60
CA PHE A 97 12.70 -13.10 -2.87
C PHE A 97 13.49 -12.18 -3.79
N THR A 98 14.51 -12.72 -4.45
CA THR A 98 15.28 -12.00 -5.46
C THR A 98 15.27 -12.72 -6.80
N ARG A 99 15.40 -11.94 -7.87
CA ARG A 99 15.49 -12.44 -9.25
C ARG A 99 16.62 -13.47 -9.37
N SER A 100 16.29 -14.67 -9.86
CA SER A 100 17.24 -15.75 -10.12
C SER A 100 16.93 -16.36 -11.49
N GLY A 101 17.79 -16.06 -12.48
CA GLY A 101 17.52 -16.40 -13.88
C GLY A 101 16.22 -15.77 -14.39
N ASN A 102 15.28 -16.61 -14.84
CA ASN A 102 13.98 -16.17 -15.36
C ASN A 102 12.87 -16.07 -14.29
N GLY A 103 13.15 -16.41 -13.03
CA GLY A 103 12.18 -16.42 -11.94
C GLY A 103 12.71 -15.75 -10.67
N PHE A 104 12.19 -16.17 -9.54
CA PHE A 104 12.60 -15.72 -8.21
C PHE A 104 13.13 -16.89 -7.38
N ALA A 105 13.97 -16.58 -6.41
CA ALA A 105 14.37 -17.50 -5.35
C ALA A 105 14.34 -16.76 -4.01
N GLN A 106 13.95 -17.45 -2.94
CA GLN A 106 14.02 -16.87 -1.62
C GLN A 106 15.49 -16.63 -1.22
N GLN A 107 15.77 -15.41 -0.80
CA GLN A 107 17.08 -14.97 -0.33
C GLN A 107 17.15 -14.98 1.20
N ALA A 108 16.06 -14.63 1.90
CA ALA A 108 16.07 -14.50 3.35
C ALA A 108 14.69 -14.71 4.00
N TYR A 109 14.71 -15.02 5.29
CA TYR A 109 13.58 -15.03 6.23
C TYR A 109 13.92 -14.14 7.41
N LEU A 110 13.04 -13.23 7.78
CA LEU A 110 13.28 -12.17 8.75
C LEU A 110 12.19 -12.20 9.83
N LYS A 111 12.62 -11.99 11.06
CA LYS A 111 11.82 -11.77 12.25
C LYS A 111 12.27 -10.47 12.93
N ALA A 112 11.39 -9.92 13.76
CA ALA A 112 11.81 -8.92 14.74
C ALA A 112 13.00 -9.43 15.58
N SER A 113 13.83 -8.53 16.07
CA SER A 113 14.91 -8.85 17.02
C SER A 113 14.38 -9.24 18.40
N ASN A 114 13.17 -8.79 18.73
CA ASN A 114 12.43 -9.00 19.97
C ASN A 114 11.00 -9.46 19.66
N PRO A 115 10.81 -10.65 19.05
CA PRO A 115 9.46 -11.11 18.71
C PRO A 115 8.63 -11.29 19.98
N GLY A 116 7.46 -10.65 20.02
CA GLY A 116 6.42 -10.83 21.03
C GLY A 116 5.20 -11.57 20.46
N GLN A 117 4.35 -12.04 21.36
CA GLN A 117 3.10 -12.69 20.99
C GLN A 117 2.14 -11.67 20.39
N SER A 118 1.59 -11.96 19.21
CA SER A 118 0.65 -11.07 18.50
C SER A 118 1.19 -9.69 18.12
N ASP A 119 2.51 -9.49 18.09
CA ASP A 119 3.14 -8.25 17.62
C ASP A 119 2.91 -8.01 16.12
N MET A 120 2.65 -9.08 15.38
CA MET A 120 2.38 -9.09 13.93
C MET A 120 3.47 -8.44 13.08
N PHE A 121 4.74 -8.77 13.31
CA PHE A 121 5.85 -8.32 12.46
C PHE A 121 5.61 -8.72 10.99
N GLY A 122 5.74 -7.76 10.07
CA GLY A 122 5.41 -7.99 8.66
C GLY A 122 4.00 -7.53 8.29
N TYR A 123 3.31 -6.81 9.19
CA TYR A 123 1.99 -6.23 8.94
C TYR A 123 2.02 -5.28 7.74
N PHE A 124 2.96 -4.34 7.70
CA PHE A 124 3.33 -3.62 6.48
C PHE A 124 4.81 -3.85 6.15
N VAL A 125 5.12 -3.87 4.86
CA VAL A 125 6.50 -3.89 4.34
C VAL A 125 6.69 -2.81 3.29
N GLY A 126 7.83 -2.13 3.32
CA GLY A 126 8.23 -1.14 2.32
C GLY A 126 9.68 -1.35 1.90
N LEU A 127 9.98 -1.14 0.61
CA LEU A 127 11.32 -1.30 0.03
C LEU A 127 11.78 -0.01 -0.63
N SER A 128 13.09 0.26 -0.56
CA SER A 128 13.74 1.26 -1.42
C SER A 128 13.75 0.80 -2.88
N ALA A 129 13.94 1.72 -3.82
CA ALA A 129 13.89 1.42 -5.25
C ALA A 129 14.98 0.42 -5.69
N ASP A 130 16.12 0.39 -5.00
CA ASP A 130 17.20 -0.57 -5.20
C ASP A 130 17.00 -1.90 -4.44
N GLY A 131 15.94 -2.00 -3.65
CA GLY A 131 15.61 -3.15 -2.81
C GLY A 131 16.60 -3.41 -1.67
N ASN A 132 17.48 -2.47 -1.34
CA ASN A 132 18.54 -2.67 -0.35
C ASN A 132 18.21 -2.14 1.05
N THR A 133 17.18 -1.31 1.20
CA THR A 133 16.62 -0.89 2.48
C THR A 133 15.17 -1.35 2.55
N MET A 134 14.79 -1.92 3.69
CA MET A 134 13.44 -2.37 3.96
C MET A 134 12.97 -1.82 5.30
N ALA A 135 11.72 -1.36 5.35
CA ALA A 135 11.00 -1.05 6.57
C ALA A 135 9.92 -2.12 6.80
N VAL A 136 9.77 -2.58 8.03
CA VAL A 136 8.78 -3.59 8.42
C VAL A 136 8.08 -3.14 9.69
N SER A 137 6.75 -3.10 9.70
CA SER A 137 6.00 -2.74 10.90
C SER A 137 5.58 -3.95 11.73
N ALA A 138 5.40 -3.68 13.02
CA ALA A 138 4.77 -4.53 14.03
C ALA A 138 3.91 -3.61 14.92
N PRO A 139 2.71 -3.21 14.47
CA PRO A 139 1.92 -2.14 15.12
C PRO A 139 1.42 -2.53 16.52
N PHE A 140 1.43 -3.81 16.85
CA PHE A 140 0.99 -4.32 18.16
C PHE A 140 2.16 -4.64 19.10
N GLU A 141 3.39 -4.36 18.69
CA GLU A 141 4.57 -4.51 19.55
C GLU A 141 4.41 -3.69 20.83
N SER A 142 4.72 -4.32 21.97
CA SER A 142 4.54 -3.72 23.28
C SER A 142 5.86 -3.15 23.77
N SER A 143 5.96 -1.83 23.95
CA SER A 143 7.16 -1.19 24.50
C SER A 143 6.96 0.31 24.79
N GLY A 144 7.37 0.75 25.97
CA GLY A 144 7.47 2.17 26.34
C GLY A 144 8.77 2.84 25.88
N ALA A 145 9.61 2.14 25.12
CA ALA A 145 10.82 2.71 24.54
C ALA A 145 10.50 3.76 23.47
N LYS A 146 11.17 4.91 23.54
CA LYS A 146 10.93 6.05 22.64
C LYS A 146 12.07 6.26 21.65
N GLY A 147 11.75 6.75 20.46
CA GLY A 147 12.74 7.13 19.45
C GLY A 147 13.46 5.93 18.81
N ILE A 148 14.78 6.02 18.65
CA ILE A 148 15.57 5.07 17.85
C ILE A 148 16.44 4.20 18.74
N ASN A 149 16.38 2.88 18.54
CA ASN A 149 17.21 1.87 19.20
C ASN A 149 17.12 1.93 20.74
N GLY A 150 15.90 2.16 21.26
CA GLY A 150 15.60 2.05 22.69
C GLY A 150 15.65 0.60 23.20
N ASN A 151 15.23 0.39 24.44
CA ASN A 151 15.20 -0.94 25.05
C ASN A 151 14.13 -1.83 24.42
N GLN A 152 14.55 -2.84 23.66
CA GLN A 152 13.65 -3.80 22.98
C GLN A 152 13.10 -4.89 23.91
N ASP A 153 13.61 -5.01 25.13
CA ASP A 153 13.07 -5.96 26.12
C ASP A 153 11.91 -5.33 26.93
N ASP A 154 11.69 -4.02 26.79
CA ASP A 154 10.61 -3.30 27.45
C ASP A 154 9.26 -3.67 26.85
N ASN A 155 8.31 -4.11 27.69
CA ASN A 155 6.93 -4.44 27.34
C ASN A 155 5.91 -3.64 28.18
N SER A 156 6.31 -2.46 28.67
CA SER A 156 5.51 -1.66 29.63
C SER A 156 4.29 -0.96 29.04
N VAL A 157 4.24 -0.76 27.72
CA VAL A 157 3.10 -0.15 27.01
C VAL A 157 2.63 -1.10 25.92
N PRO A 158 1.50 -1.82 26.12
CA PRO A 158 0.92 -2.70 25.12
C PRO A 158 0.55 -1.95 23.83
N GLN A 159 0.72 -2.57 22.67
CA GLN A 159 0.30 -2.02 21.36
C GLN A 159 0.88 -0.64 21.03
N ALA A 160 1.99 -0.25 21.66
CA ALA A 160 2.69 0.99 21.35
C ALA A 160 3.22 1.02 19.90
N GLY A 161 3.48 -0.16 19.32
CA GLY A 161 3.88 -0.38 17.94
C GLY A 161 5.34 -0.04 17.64
N ALA A 162 5.90 -0.68 16.61
CA ALA A 162 7.29 -0.49 16.20
C ALA A 162 7.48 -0.62 14.68
N VAL A 163 8.55 -0.01 14.18
CA VAL A 163 9.06 -0.22 12.82
C VAL A 163 10.52 -0.65 12.86
N TYR A 164 10.87 -1.68 12.11
CA TYR A 164 12.22 -2.23 12.01
C TYR A 164 12.80 -1.90 10.65
N ILE A 165 14.02 -1.34 10.63
CA ILE A 165 14.74 -1.07 9.39
C ILE A 165 15.79 -2.14 9.18
N PHE A 166 15.76 -2.77 8.02
CA PHE A 166 16.78 -3.70 7.55
C PHE A 166 17.50 -3.13 6.34
N THR A 167 18.79 -3.40 6.25
CA THR A 167 19.59 -3.09 5.07
C THR A 167 20.34 -4.32 4.60
N ARG A 168 20.65 -4.40 3.30
CA ARG A 168 21.53 -5.45 2.77
C ARG A 168 22.75 -4.92 2.05
N SER A 169 23.81 -5.72 2.10
CA SER A 169 25.00 -5.60 1.28
C SER A 169 25.27 -6.93 0.59
N GLY A 170 25.22 -6.95 -0.74
CA GLY A 170 25.18 -8.19 -1.51
C GLY A 170 23.93 -9.01 -1.15
N THR A 171 24.12 -10.19 -0.59
CA THR A 171 23.02 -11.08 -0.15
C THR A 171 22.79 -11.04 1.36
N THR A 172 23.59 -10.29 2.11
CA THR A 172 23.55 -10.28 3.58
C THR A 172 22.67 -9.15 4.07
N TRP A 173 21.57 -9.50 4.73
CA TRP A 173 20.69 -8.56 5.44
C TRP A 173 21.19 -8.33 6.87
N SER A 174 20.94 -7.15 7.41
CA SER A 174 21.16 -6.77 8.81
C SER A 174 20.09 -5.79 9.27
N GLN A 175 19.64 -5.90 10.53
CA GLN A 175 18.80 -4.87 11.14
C GLN A 175 19.66 -3.63 11.43
N GLN A 176 19.27 -2.50 10.86
CA GLN A 176 19.91 -1.20 11.04
C GLN A 176 19.27 -0.39 12.16
N ALA A 177 17.95 -0.48 12.36
CA ALA A 177 17.25 0.27 13.39
C ALA A 177 15.99 -0.43 13.92
N TYR A 178 15.68 -0.13 15.18
CA TYR A 178 14.39 -0.30 15.82
C TYR A 178 13.82 1.10 16.09
N VAL A 179 12.66 1.40 15.49
CA VAL A 179 12.09 2.75 15.41
C VAL A 179 10.78 2.78 16.18
N LYS A 180 10.66 3.75 17.07
CA LYS A 180 9.48 4.02 17.89
C LYS A 180 9.07 5.49 17.76
N ALA A 181 7.80 5.75 17.99
CA ALA A 181 7.30 7.11 18.20
C ALA A 181 8.02 7.78 19.40
N SER A 182 8.01 9.10 19.42
CA SER A 182 8.53 9.91 20.54
C SER A 182 7.56 9.99 21.73
N ASN A 183 6.29 9.67 21.49
CA ASN A 183 5.21 9.43 22.44
C ASN A 183 4.58 8.10 22.03
N THR A 184 4.56 7.13 22.93
CA THR A 184 4.23 5.72 22.63
C THR A 184 2.90 5.31 23.23
N GLY A 185 2.04 6.28 23.54
CA GLY A 185 0.84 6.07 24.35
C GLY A 185 1.09 5.96 25.86
N GLU A 186 0.06 5.50 26.57
CA GLU A 186 0.02 5.42 28.03
C GLU A 186 0.15 3.98 28.54
N ALA A 187 0.95 3.80 29.59
CA ALA A 187 1.06 2.50 30.26
C ALA A 187 -0.20 2.21 31.11
N PRO A 188 -0.62 0.93 31.23
CA PRO A 188 -1.71 0.55 32.13
C PRO A 188 -1.49 1.05 33.56
N VAL A 189 -2.53 1.65 34.13
CA VAL A 189 -2.57 2.04 35.55
C VAL A 189 -3.53 1.12 36.32
N GLY A 190 -2.98 0.25 37.16
CA GLY A 190 -3.77 -0.69 37.95
C GLY A 190 -4.39 -1.82 37.10
N ASP A 191 -5.68 -2.09 37.31
CA ASP A 191 -6.42 -3.14 36.59
C ASP A 191 -7.16 -2.62 35.34
N GLN A 192 -6.84 -1.40 34.87
CA GLN A 192 -7.44 -0.86 33.64
C GLN A 192 -7.02 -1.70 32.44
N LEU A 193 -8.03 -2.17 31.69
CA LEU A 193 -7.87 -2.93 30.44
C LEU A 193 -7.89 -2.01 29.21
N ASP A 194 -8.27 -0.74 29.40
CA ASP A 194 -8.31 0.28 28.36
C ASP A 194 -6.93 0.95 28.31
N VAL A 195 -5.97 0.24 27.71
CA VAL A 195 -4.61 0.72 27.47
C VAL A 195 -4.53 1.32 26.08
N ASP A 196 -3.95 2.51 25.97
CA ASP A 196 -3.83 3.23 24.71
C ASP A 196 -2.36 3.23 24.27
N GLY A 197 -1.97 2.17 23.58
CA GLY A 197 -0.75 2.22 22.77
C GLY A 197 -1.13 2.82 21.42
N ASP A 198 -0.41 3.84 20.97
CA ASP A 198 -0.78 4.62 19.78
C ASP A 198 -0.71 3.83 18.44
N GLN A 199 -0.36 2.54 18.47
CA GLN A 199 -0.23 1.64 17.32
C GLN A 199 0.74 2.18 16.25
N PHE A 200 1.90 2.68 16.68
CA PHE A 200 2.92 3.21 15.78
C PHE A 200 3.37 2.19 14.74
N GLY A 201 3.40 2.60 13.48
CA GLY A 201 3.70 1.73 12.34
C GLY A 201 2.48 0.99 11.80
N PHE A 202 1.26 1.40 12.17
CA PHE A 202 0.02 0.90 11.56
C PHE A 202 0.08 1.00 10.02
N SER A 203 0.58 2.12 9.51
CA SER A 203 0.97 2.29 8.11
C SER A 203 2.41 2.80 8.02
N ILE A 204 3.12 2.43 6.94
CA ILE A 204 4.49 2.92 6.67
C ILE A 204 4.68 3.23 5.19
N SER A 205 5.60 4.16 4.89
CA SER A 205 6.12 4.41 3.55
C SER A 205 7.60 4.75 3.62
N LEU A 206 8.39 4.23 2.67
CA LEU A 206 9.82 4.48 2.56
C LEU A 206 10.11 5.20 1.23
N SER A 207 10.99 6.21 1.23
CA SER A 207 11.45 6.85 0.00
C SER A 207 12.33 5.91 -0.84
N ASP A 208 12.48 6.22 -2.12
CA ASP A 208 13.19 5.37 -3.08
C ASP A 208 14.68 5.19 -2.75
N ASP A 209 15.29 6.18 -2.12
CA ASP A 209 16.67 6.12 -1.64
C ASP A 209 16.80 5.41 -0.28
N GLY A 210 15.69 5.00 0.33
CA GLY A 210 15.63 4.35 1.62
C GLY A 210 15.99 5.24 2.81
N ASN A 211 16.03 6.57 2.64
CA ASN A 211 16.50 7.50 3.67
C ASN A 211 15.39 8.27 4.39
N THR A 212 14.15 8.21 3.92
CA THR A 212 13.00 8.83 4.59
C THR A 212 11.93 7.79 4.85
N LEU A 213 11.52 7.66 6.11
CA LEU A 213 10.42 6.80 6.54
C LEU A 213 9.29 7.69 7.06
N ALA A 214 8.08 7.46 6.60
CA ALA A 214 6.85 7.93 7.26
C ALA A 214 6.18 6.74 7.94
N ALA A 215 5.70 6.93 9.17
CA ALA A 215 4.98 5.91 9.93
C ALA A 215 3.75 6.52 10.62
N GLY A 216 2.58 5.94 10.38
CA GLY A 216 1.32 6.34 11.01
C GLY A 216 1.15 5.70 12.40
N ALA A 217 0.50 6.42 13.30
CA ALA A 217 0.06 5.96 14.62
C ALA A 217 -1.40 6.36 14.77
N ILE A 218 -2.31 5.41 14.53
CA ILE A 218 -3.73 5.70 14.34
C ILE A 218 -4.48 5.98 15.64
N ALA A 219 -3.95 5.48 16.76
CA ALA A 219 -4.50 5.67 18.09
C ALA A 219 -3.79 6.81 18.86
N GLU A 220 -3.07 7.70 18.17
CA GLU A 220 -2.42 8.84 18.83
C GLU A 220 -3.45 9.93 19.20
N ASP A 221 -3.38 10.44 20.44
CA ASP A 221 -4.48 11.19 21.06
C ASP A 221 -4.31 12.72 21.13
N SER A 222 -3.30 13.27 20.48
CA SER A 222 -3.01 14.70 20.59
C SER A 222 -3.97 15.55 19.77
N ALA A 223 -4.48 16.62 20.39
CA ALA A 223 -5.27 17.65 19.70
C ALA A 223 -4.38 18.72 19.03
N ALA A 224 -3.07 18.48 18.93
CA ALA A 224 -2.15 19.40 18.25
C ALA A 224 -2.51 19.55 16.75
N LYS A 225 -2.65 20.79 16.30
CA LYS A 225 -3.00 21.14 14.90
C LYS A 225 -1.80 21.54 14.04
N GLU A 226 -0.64 21.68 14.67
CA GLU A 226 0.59 22.10 13.98
C GLU A 226 1.61 20.97 13.96
N ILE A 227 2.44 20.99 12.91
CA ILE A 227 3.57 20.08 12.78
C ILE A 227 4.56 20.35 13.93
N ASN A 228 4.97 19.29 14.61
CA ASN A 228 5.78 19.33 15.84
C ASN A 228 5.08 20.03 17.02
N GLY A 229 3.75 19.98 17.08
CA GLY A 229 2.98 20.42 18.23
C GLY A 229 3.19 19.56 19.49
N ASN A 230 2.33 19.76 20.49
CA ASN A 230 2.46 19.08 21.79
C ASN A 230 2.10 17.59 21.70
N GLN A 231 3.11 16.72 21.68
CA GLN A 231 2.98 15.26 21.67
C GLN A 231 2.64 14.63 23.04
N ASN A 232 2.57 15.43 24.11
CA ASN A 232 2.11 14.94 25.42
C ASN A 232 0.64 15.29 25.68
N ASP A 233 -0.04 15.83 24.68
CA ASP A 233 -1.47 16.07 24.72
C ASP A 233 -2.18 14.76 24.36
N ASN A 234 -3.15 14.35 25.17
CA ASN A 234 -3.98 13.15 24.97
C ASN A 234 -5.48 13.51 25.07
N SER A 235 -5.86 14.69 24.55
CA SER A 235 -7.23 15.24 24.69
C SER A 235 -8.17 14.96 23.51
N ALA A 236 -7.68 14.31 22.45
CA ALA A 236 -8.45 13.95 21.25
C ALA A 236 -8.20 12.49 20.87
N ALA A 237 -8.93 11.59 21.54
CA ALA A 237 -8.78 10.14 21.37
C ALA A 237 -8.77 9.70 19.90
N SER A 238 -7.80 8.88 19.51
CA SER A 238 -7.63 8.34 18.15
C SER A 238 -7.69 9.40 17.03
N ALA A 239 -7.23 10.61 17.34
CA ALA A 239 -7.02 11.66 16.34
C ALA A 239 -6.01 11.21 15.27
N GLY A 240 -4.99 10.46 15.69
CA GLY A 240 -3.97 9.87 14.85
C GLY A 240 -2.84 10.85 14.49
N ALA A 241 -1.65 10.31 14.20
CA ALA A 241 -0.47 11.09 13.84
C ALA A 241 0.41 10.38 12.80
N VAL A 242 1.30 11.13 12.17
CA VAL A 242 2.38 10.57 11.34
C VAL A 242 3.73 11.10 11.79
N TYR A 243 4.71 10.21 11.90
CA TYR A 243 6.09 10.55 12.24
C TYR A 243 6.97 10.35 11.02
N VAL A 244 7.76 11.36 10.69
CA VAL A 244 8.74 11.29 9.61
C VAL A 244 10.13 11.15 10.20
N PHE A 245 10.88 10.14 9.77
CA PHE A 245 12.26 9.89 10.15
C PHE A 245 13.18 10.03 8.95
N ALA A 246 14.39 10.52 9.18
CA ALA A 246 15.42 10.66 8.16
C ALA A 246 16.68 9.89 8.56
N ARG A 247 17.35 9.30 7.57
CA ARG A 247 18.64 8.61 7.71
C ARG A 247 19.78 9.50 7.23
N SER A 248 20.82 9.62 8.05
CA SER A 248 22.11 10.22 7.67
C SER A 248 23.23 9.23 7.99
N GLY A 249 23.87 8.70 6.95
CA GLY A 249 24.76 7.56 7.09
C GLY A 249 24.00 6.33 7.61
N ASN A 250 24.35 5.85 8.81
CA ASN A 250 23.66 4.74 9.47
C ASN A 250 22.69 5.18 10.59
N ALA A 251 22.64 6.48 10.88
CA ALA A 251 21.83 7.00 11.98
C ALA A 251 20.46 7.45 11.47
N TRP A 252 19.41 6.93 12.09
CA TRP A 252 18.04 7.43 11.92
C TRP A 252 17.73 8.45 13.01
N SER A 253 16.93 9.46 12.66
CA SER A 253 16.41 10.45 13.61
C SER A 253 15.02 10.91 13.18
N GLN A 254 14.14 11.16 14.14
CA GLN A 254 12.86 11.80 13.87
C GLN A 254 13.08 13.21 13.35
N GLN A 255 12.42 13.52 12.25
CA GLN A 255 12.50 14.78 11.55
C GLN A 255 11.21 15.60 11.69
N ALA A 256 10.05 14.94 11.81
CA ALA A 256 8.79 15.61 12.08
C ALA A 256 7.78 14.71 12.81
N TYR A 257 6.87 15.37 13.51
CA TYR A 257 5.59 14.86 13.98
C TYR A 257 4.49 15.65 13.27
N VAL A 258 3.65 14.97 12.49
CA VAL A 258 2.72 15.55 11.53
C VAL A 258 1.29 15.27 11.98
N LYS A 259 0.47 16.32 11.97
CA LYS A 259 -0.96 16.30 12.29
C LYS A 259 -1.74 17.03 11.20
N SER A 260 -3.04 16.74 11.07
CA SER A 260 -3.94 17.50 10.21
C SER A 260 -4.23 18.89 10.80
N SER A 261 -4.52 19.86 9.93
CA SER A 261 -4.85 21.24 10.34
C SER A 261 -6.18 21.37 11.10
N ASN A 262 -7.07 20.39 10.94
CA ASN A 262 -8.44 20.38 11.44
C ASN A 262 -8.75 19.07 12.18
N ILE A 263 -7.78 18.62 12.98
CA ILE A 263 -7.89 17.38 13.75
C ILE A 263 -9.15 17.33 14.62
N GLY A 264 -9.87 16.23 14.50
CA GLY A 264 -10.96 15.76 15.35
C GLY A 264 -10.59 14.45 16.06
N ALA A 265 -11.30 14.16 17.16
CA ALA A 265 -11.17 12.87 17.83
C ALA A 265 -11.81 11.80 16.93
N GLY A 266 -11.11 10.68 16.74
CA GLY A 266 -11.55 9.59 15.88
C GLY A 266 -11.36 9.82 14.38
N ASP A 267 -10.64 10.86 13.93
CA ASP A 267 -10.35 11.09 12.51
C ASP A 267 -9.38 10.04 11.91
N ILE A 268 -8.62 9.35 12.77
CA ILE A 268 -7.67 8.28 12.41
C ILE A 268 -6.61 8.78 11.39
N PHE A 269 -6.08 9.99 11.59
CA PHE A 269 -5.04 10.54 10.73
C PHE A 269 -3.79 9.66 10.75
N GLY A 270 -3.29 9.26 9.59
CA GLY A 270 -2.19 8.30 9.48
C GLY A 270 -2.65 6.86 9.22
N HIS A 271 -3.95 6.62 9.00
CA HIS A 271 -4.47 5.32 8.58
C HIS A 271 -3.73 4.78 7.35
N SER A 272 -3.45 5.66 6.38
CA SER A 272 -2.61 5.35 5.23
C SER A 272 -1.60 6.47 4.97
N VAL A 273 -0.39 6.10 4.53
CA VAL A 273 0.68 7.07 4.19
C VAL A 273 1.38 6.67 2.90
N SER A 274 1.80 7.66 2.11
CA SER A 274 2.64 7.44 0.93
C SER A 274 3.62 8.60 0.75
N LEU A 275 4.88 8.27 0.49
CA LEU A 275 5.95 9.23 0.17
C LEU A 275 6.24 9.24 -1.34
N SER A 276 6.62 10.40 -1.87
CA SER A 276 7.28 10.49 -3.17
C SER A 276 8.67 9.87 -3.13
N ALA A 277 9.24 9.57 -4.31
CA ALA A 277 10.55 8.93 -4.44
C ALA A 277 11.67 9.71 -3.73
N ASP A 278 11.61 11.05 -3.78
CA ASP A 278 12.57 11.94 -3.12
C ASP A 278 12.29 12.18 -1.62
N GLY A 279 11.22 11.61 -1.08
CA GLY A 279 10.79 11.76 0.31
C GLY A 279 10.32 13.17 0.68
N ASN A 280 10.04 14.05 -0.29
CA ASN A 280 9.63 15.44 -0.04
C ASN A 280 8.14 15.72 -0.22
N THR A 281 7.35 14.76 -0.68
CA THR A 281 5.89 14.84 -0.67
C THR A 281 5.35 13.67 0.13
N LEU A 282 4.43 13.95 1.05
CA LEU A 282 3.77 12.96 1.89
C LEU A 282 2.26 13.12 1.74
N ALA A 283 1.57 12.06 1.34
CA ALA A 283 0.11 11.97 1.42
C ALA A 283 -0.27 11.16 2.66
N VAL A 284 -1.28 11.62 3.38
CA VAL A 284 -1.79 10.99 4.60
C VAL A 284 -3.31 10.89 4.54
N GLY A 285 -3.84 9.68 4.68
CA GLY A 285 -5.28 9.45 4.85
C GLY A 285 -5.72 9.66 6.30
N ALA A 286 -6.88 10.28 6.46
CA ALA A 286 -7.68 10.33 7.69
C ALA A 286 -9.07 9.81 7.31
N SER A 287 -9.23 8.49 7.34
CA SER A 287 -10.39 7.83 6.73
C SER A 287 -11.69 8.19 7.42
N GLU A 288 -11.64 8.56 8.70
CA GLU A 288 -12.84 8.90 9.49
C GLU A 288 -12.98 10.41 9.72
N GLU A 289 -12.25 11.25 8.98
CA GLU A 289 -12.38 12.69 9.10
C GLU A 289 -13.81 13.16 8.79
N ASP A 290 -14.39 13.88 9.74
CA ASP A 290 -15.68 14.51 9.61
C ASP A 290 -15.59 15.74 8.69
N GLY A 291 -16.54 15.89 7.76
CA GLY A 291 -16.71 17.13 7.02
C GLY A 291 -17.38 17.04 5.66
N ALA A 292 -18.35 17.94 5.43
CA ALA A 292 -19.26 17.88 4.29
C ALA A 292 -18.71 18.52 2.99
N THR A 293 -17.54 19.15 3.03
CA THR A 293 -16.99 19.83 1.85
C THR A 293 -16.57 18.84 0.75
N LYS A 294 -16.84 19.21 -0.49
CA LYS A 294 -16.42 18.51 -1.72
C LYS A 294 -15.29 19.26 -2.44
N GLU A 295 -14.89 20.41 -1.91
CA GLU A 295 -13.86 21.26 -2.48
C GLU A 295 -12.49 20.93 -1.88
N ILE A 296 -11.48 20.73 -2.75
CA ILE A 296 -10.09 20.65 -2.32
C ILE A 296 -9.69 22.00 -1.72
N ASN A 297 -9.14 21.97 -0.51
CA ASN A 297 -8.86 23.15 0.33
C ASN A 297 -10.12 23.99 0.64
N GLY A 298 -11.30 23.37 0.61
CA GLY A 298 -12.51 23.97 1.14
C GLY A 298 -12.40 24.21 2.65
N PRO A 299 -13.29 25.05 3.23
CA PRO A 299 -13.31 25.25 4.67
C PRO A 299 -13.64 23.93 5.39
N PRO A 300 -12.84 23.50 6.37
CA PRO A 300 -13.16 22.32 7.16
C PRO A 300 -14.40 22.58 8.02
N ASP A 301 -15.18 21.53 8.27
CA ASP A 301 -16.37 21.52 9.11
C ASP A 301 -16.64 20.10 9.62
N ASP A 302 -17.48 19.93 10.64
CA ASP A 302 -17.80 18.61 11.21
C ASP A 302 -19.28 18.23 10.96
N ARG A 303 -19.85 18.63 9.80
CA ARG A 303 -21.30 18.49 9.55
C ARG A 303 -21.72 17.14 8.99
N LEU A 304 -20.77 16.32 8.55
CA LEU A 304 -21.00 15.00 7.95
C LEU A 304 -19.99 14.03 8.54
N ASN A 305 -20.47 12.91 9.08
CA ASN A 305 -19.64 11.98 9.83
C ASN A 305 -18.92 10.96 8.93
N GLY A 306 -17.61 10.80 9.13
CA GLY A 306 -16.78 9.81 8.44
C GLY A 306 -16.67 9.86 6.90
N PRO A 307 -16.90 10.97 6.17
CA PRO A 307 -16.61 11.01 4.73
C PRO A 307 -15.14 10.81 4.41
N GLY A 308 -14.24 11.11 5.35
CA GLY A 308 -12.79 10.94 5.20
C GLY A 308 -12.09 12.01 4.37
N ALA A 309 -10.77 12.10 4.51
CA ALA A 309 -9.92 13.06 3.81
C ALA A 309 -8.52 12.53 3.52
N VAL A 310 -7.84 13.18 2.58
CA VAL A 310 -6.40 13.02 2.37
C VAL A 310 -5.69 14.38 2.50
N TYR A 311 -4.60 14.40 3.24
CA TYR A 311 -3.77 15.59 3.44
C TYR A 311 -2.45 15.40 2.70
N VAL A 312 -2.03 16.42 1.95
CA VAL A 312 -0.73 16.42 1.25
C VAL A 312 0.20 17.41 1.92
N PHE A 313 1.38 16.96 2.32
CA PHE A 313 2.44 17.75 2.92
C PHE A 313 3.67 17.82 2.01
N THR A 314 4.40 18.92 2.08
CA THR A 314 5.64 19.11 1.29
C THR A 314 6.85 19.54 2.13
N ARG A 315 7.97 18.91 1.77
CA ARG A 315 9.38 19.04 2.18
C ARG A 315 10.10 20.27 1.62
N ALA A 316 10.25 21.39 2.32
CA ALA A 316 11.08 22.50 1.84
C ALA A 316 12.03 23.03 2.91
N GLY A 317 13.33 23.11 2.59
CA GLY A 317 14.35 23.65 3.52
C GLY A 317 14.47 22.89 4.84
N GLY A 318 14.07 21.61 4.87
CA GLY A 318 14.04 20.78 6.08
C GLY A 318 12.73 20.82 6.86
N SER A 319 11.81 21.73 6.52
CA SER A 319 10.52 21.91 7.18
C SER A 319 9.38 21.33 6.36
N TRP A 320 8.47 20.64 7.03
CA TRP A 320 7.22 20.17 6.45
C TRP A 320 6.13 21.24 6.56
N SER A 321 5.24 21.30 5.56
CA SER A 321 4.05 22.15 5.57
C SER A 321 2.90 21.45 4.84
N GLN A 322 1.67 21.64 5.30
CA GLN A 322 0.48 21.16 4.59
C GLN A 322 0.29 21.98 3.31
N GLN A 323 0.24 21.30 2.18
CA GLN A 323 -0.03 21.87 0.87
C GLN A 323 -1.50 21.73 0.46
N ALA A 324 -2.14 20.60 0.83
CA ALA A 324 -3.52 20.35 0.45
C ALA A 324 -4.32 19.57 1.50
N TYR A 325 -5.61 19.87 1.55
CA TYR A 325 -6.69 19.08 2.13
C TYR A 325 -7.59 18.62 0.98
N VAL A 326 -7.57 17.32 0.69
CA VAL A 326 -8.20 16.69 -0.47
C VAL A 326 -9.43 15.92 0.00
N LYS A 327 -10.55 16.15 -0.67
CA LYS A 327 -11.82 15.46 -0.48
C LYS A 327 -12.27 14.79 -1.77
N ALA A 328 -13.04 13.71 -1.66
CA ALA A 328 -13.70 13.10 -2.80
C ALA A 328 -14.68 14.11 -3.44
N SER A 329 -14.85 14.08 -4.76
CA SER A 329 -15.85 14.95 -5.41
C SER A 329 -17.28 14.61 -5.03
N ASN A 330 -17.52 13.37 -4.60
CA ASN A 330 -18.80 12.83 -4.17
C ASN A 330 -18.86 12.59 -2.65
N THR A 331 -18.19 13.41 -1.82
CA THR A 331 -18.23 13.30 -0.35
C THR A 331 -19.61 12.93 0.21
N GLU A 332 -19.70 11.77 0.88
CA GLU A 332 -20.91 11.15 1.43
C GLU A 332 -20.68 10.57 2.84
N LEU A 333 -21.76 10.22 3.53
CA LEU A 333 -21.72 9.84 4.95
C LEU A 333 -21.05 8.48 5.12
N MET A 334 -19.94 8.43 5.85
CA MET A 334 -19.18 7.21 6.15
C MET A 334 -18.56 6.52 4.92
N ASP A 335 -18.27 7.26 3.85
CA ASP A 335 -17.59 6.73 2.66
C ASP A 335 -16.10 6.40 2.88
N SER A 336 -15.55 6.93 3.97
CA SER A 336 -14.18 6.72 4.43
C SER A 336 -13.08 7.05 3.41
N PHE A 337 -13.21 8.16 2.66
CA PHE A 337 -12.20 8.60 1.70
C PHE A 337 -10.81 8.74 2.36
N GLY A 338 -9.78 8.17 1.73
CA GLY A 338 -8.42 8.14 2.29
C GLY A 338 -8.07 6.85 3.03
N THR A 339 -8.92 5.81 2.98
CA THR A 339 -8.56 4.46 3.49
C THR A 339 -7.21 4.00 2.94
N ASN A 340 -6.96 4.23 1.65
CA ASN A 340 -5.69 3.96 0.97
C ASN A 340 -5.20 5.20 0.22
N VAL A 341 -3.89 5.43 0.20
CA VAL A 341 -3.26 6.46 -0.62
C VAL A 341 -2.03 5.92 -1.34
N ALA A 342 -1.76 6.41 -2.55
CA ALA A 342 -0.54 6.14 -3.29
C ALA A 342 -0.07 7.39 -4.05
N LEU A 343 1.23 7.67 -4.04
CA LEU A 343 1.85 8.77 -4.79
C LEU A 343 2.71 8.24 -5.95
N SER A 344 2.82 9.03 -7.02
CA SER A 344 3.87 8.88 -8.04
C SER A 344 5.24 9.33 -7.51
N ASP A 345 6.32 8.93 -8.20
CA ASP A 345 7.71 9.25 -7.81
C ASP A 345 7.93 10.76 -7.65
N ASP A 346 7.30 11.57 -8.51
CA ASP A 346 7.40 13.03 -8.51
C ASP A 346 6.44 13.72 -7.53
N GLY A 347 5.58 12.95 -6.85
CA GLY A 347 4.57 13.44 -5.91
C GLY A 347 3.47 14.30 -6.55
N ASN A 348 3.31 14.28 -7.88
CA ASN A 348 2.30 15.08 -8.59
C ASN A 348 1.03 14.30 -8.97
N THR A 349 1.01 12.99 -8.80
CA THR A 349 -0.18 12.16 -8.95
C THR A 349 -0.47 11.47 -7.62
N LEU A 350 -1.69 11.60 -7.14
CA LEU A 350 -2.20 10.97 -5.92
C LEU A 350 -3.38 10.08 -6.30
N ALA A 351 -3.33 8.81 -5.91
CA ALA A 351 -4.50 7.95 -5.87
C ALA A 351 -5.03 7.83 -4.45
N SER A 352 -6.35 7.75 -4.31
CA SER A 352 -7.04 7.51 -3.04
C SER A 352 -8.32 6.70 -3.25
N SER A 353 -8.87 6.11 -2.20
CA SER A 353 -10.11 5.32 -2.24
C SER A 353 -11.12 5.76 -1.18
N SER A 354 -12.40 5.61 -1.49
CA SER A 354 -13.54 5.59 -0.57
C SER A 354 -14.06 4.16 -0.54
N LEU A 355 -13.76 3.40 0.52
CA LEU A 355 -14.05 1.97 0.55
C LEU A 355 -15.55 1.68 0.66
N ASP A 356 -16.26 2.52 1.42
CA ASP A 356 -17.67 2.35 1.75
C ASP A 356 -18.62 3.04 0.76
N GLU A 357 -18.09 3.50 -0.37
CA GLU A 357 -18.88 4.15 -1.41
C GLU A 357 -19.90 3.17 -2.05
N ASP A 358 -21.14 3.64 -2.19
CA ASP A 358 -22.31 2.80 -2.48
C ASP A 358 -22.73 2.75 -3.97
N CYS A 359 -22.16 3.56 -4.87
CA CYS A 359 -22.60 3.63 -6.26
C CYS A 359 -22.25 2.35 -7.05
N LEU A 360 -23.23 1.69 -7.64
CA LEU A 360 -23.01 0.49 -8.47
C LEU A 360 -22.76 0.79 -9.96
N LEU A 361 -22.54 2.06 -10.34
CA LEU A 361 -22.14 2.37 -11.71
C LEU A 361 -20.71 1.89 -11.97
N THR A 362 -20.40 1.57 -13.23
CA THR A 362 -19.15 0.89 -13.58
C THR A 362 -18.22 1.78 -14.41
N GLY A 363 -16.92 1.42 -14.39
CA GLY A 363 -15.90 2.00 -15.26
C GLY A 363 -15.32 3.33 -14.78
N VAL A 364 -14.72 4.07 -15.71
CA VAL A 364 -13.98 5.31 -15.44
C VAL A 364 -14.89 6.52 -15.67
N ASN A 365 -14.96 7.42 -14.68
CA ASN A 365 -15.82 8.60 -14.65
C ASN A 365 -17.31 8.28 -14.90
N PRO A 366 -17.91 7.35 -14.13
CA PRO A 366 -19.33 7.05 -14.26
C PRO A 366 -20.18 8.29 -13.94
N PRO A 367 -21.20 8.63 -14.76
CA PRO A 367 -22.04 9.78 -14.50
C PRO A 367 -23.08 9.47 -13.42
N GLY A 368 -23.05 10.20 -12.30
CA GLY A 368 -24.15 10.21 -11.33
C GLY A 368 -23.94 9.45 -10.03
N CYS A 369 -22.69 9.16 -9.63
CA CYS A 369 -22.35 8.68 -8.28
C CYS A 369 -22.23 9.85 -7.27
N ASP A 370 -23.17 10.80 -7.30
CA ASP A 370 -23.13 11.99 -6.43
C ASP A 370 -24.14 11.91 -5.26
N LYS A 371 -24.86 10.78 -5.16
CA LYS A 371 -25.89 10.49 -4.16
C LYS A 371 -25.91 9.01 -3.80
N ASP A 372 -25.89 8.73 -2.51
CA ASP A 372 -26.17 7.41 -1.95
C ASP A 372 -27.45 6.80 -2.52
N GLY A 373 -27.36 5.52 -2.88
CA GLY A 373 -28.53 4.66 -2.97
C GLY A 373 -29.14 4.46 -1.57
N PRO A 374 -30.42 4.05 -1.47
CA PRO A 374 -31.02 3.72 -0.17
C PRO A 374 -30.40 2.48 0.51
N GLU A 375 -29.55 1.74 -0.19
CA GLU A 375 -28.89 0.53 0.30
C GLU A 375 -27.40 0.81 0.50
N ARG A 376 -26.90 0.56 1.72
CA ARG A 376 -25.48 0.54 2.03
C ARG A 376 -24.88 -0.74 1.47
N VAL A 377 -24.16 -0.62 0.36
CA VAL A 377 -23.60 -1.74 -0.40
C VAL A 377 -22.08 -1.74 -0.42
N SER A 378 -21.38 -0.69 0.00
CA SER A 378 -19.90 -0.60 0.07
C SER A 378 -19.23 -1.22 -1.15
N SER A 379 -19.61 -0.78 -2.34
CA SER A 379 -19.04 -1.28 -3.60
C SER A 379 -17.63 -0.71 -3.86
N GLY A 380 -17.28 0.39 -3.20
CA GLY A 380 -15.97 1.01 -3.19
C GLY A 380 -15.65 1.84 -4.44
N MET A 381 -14.91 2.93 -4.25
CA MET A 381 -14.54 3.85 -5.33
C MET A 381 -13.07 4.26 -5.19
N ALA A 382 -12.40 4.45 -6.33
CA ALA A 382 -11.05 5.00 -6.34
C ALA A 382 -10.98 6.29 -7.16
N PHE A 383 -9.97 7.10 -6.87
CA PHE A 383 -9.81 8.44 -7.42
C PHE A 383 -8.35 8.67 -7.80
N VAL A 384 -8.12 9.45 -8.84
CA VAL A 384 -6.80 9.99 -9.17
C VAL A 384 -6.87 11.51 -9.22
N PHE A 385 -5.98 12.15 -8.48
CA PHE A 385 -5.76 13.59 -8.43
C PHE A 385 -4.40 13.92 -9.04
N VAL A 386 -4.31 15.08 -9.71
CA VAL A 386 -3.07 15.59 -10.31
C VAL A 386 -2.76 16.99 -9.81
N ARG A 387 -1.47 17.26 -9.58
CA ARG A 387 -0.94 18.55 -9.14
C ARG A 387 -0.34 19.32 -10.31
N ASN A 388 -0.67 20.61 -10.40
CA ASN A 388 0.04 21.58 -11.21
C ASN A 388 0.44 22.78 -10.34
N GLY A 389 1.75 22.96 -10.11
CA GLY A 389 2.24 23.92 -9.11
C GLY A 389 1.80 23.50 -7.70
N THR A 390 0.95 24.31 -7.07
CA THR A 390 0.35 24.01 -5.75
C THR A 390 -1.11 23.57 -5.85
N THR A 391 -1.69 23.54 -7.04
CA THR A 391 -3.11 23.24 -7.24
C THR A 391 -3.30 21.77 -7.53
N TRP A 392 -4.06 21.10 -6.67
CA TRP A 392 -4.55 19.74 -6.88
C TRP A 392 -5.92 19.76 -7.54
N THR A 393 -6.14 18.83 -8.46
CA THR A 393 -7.44 18.64 -9.15
C THR A 393 -7.73 17.16 -9.28
N GLN A 394 -8.99 16.77 -9.07
CA GLN A 394 -9.42 15.41 -9.41
C GLN A 394 -9.40 15.23 -10.92
N GLN A 395 -8.66 14.24 -11.39
CA GLN A 395 -8.59 13.92 -12.81
C GLN A 395 -9.58 12.82 -13.20
N ALA A 396 -9.73 11.81 -12.34
CA ALA A 396 -10.58 10.67 -12.65
C ALA A 396 -11.16 10.02 -11.39
N VAL A 397 -12.35 9.44 -11.58
CA VAL A 397 -13.04 8.54 -10.66
C VAL A 397 -13.09 7.16 -11.30
N PHE A 398 -12.95 6.12 -10.49
CA PHE A 398 -12.86 4.74 -10.94
C PHE A 398 -13.85 3.89 -10.16
N LYS A 399 -14.58 3.06 -10.90
CA LYS A 399 -15.35 1.93 -10.42
C LYS A 399 -14.89 0.68 -11.14
N ALA A 400 -15.12 -0.47 -10.52
CA ALA A 400 -14.98 -1.77 -11.17
C ALA A 400 -15.77 -1.80 -12.50
N SER A 401 -15.32 -2.62 -13.45
CA SER A 401 -16.07 -2.85 -14.70
C SER A 401 -17.33 -3.68 -14.47
N ASN A 402 -17.38 -4.41 -13.36
CA ASN A 402 -18.44 -5.29 -12.90
C ASN A 402 -18.77 -5.01 -11.42
N SER A 403 -19.00 -3.74 -11.05
CA SER A 403 -19.31 -3.35 -9.66
C SER A 403 -20.37 -4.22 -9.01
N GLY A 404 -19.97 -5.02 -8.03
CA GLY A 404 -20.80 -5.78 -7.12
C GLY A 404 -20.99 -5.09 -5.77
N LYS A 405 -21.91 -5.65 -4.99
CA LYS A 405 -22.14 -5.22 -3.60
C LYS A 405 -21.06 -5.83 -2.73
N PHE A 406 -20.49 -5.01 -1.86
CA PHE A 406 -19.43 -5.40 -0.95
C PHE A 406 -18.20 -5.92 -1.69
N ASP A 407 -17.90 -5.46 -2.90
CA ASP A 407 -16.66 -5.86 -3.59
C ASP A 407 -15.43 -5.09 -3.05
N TRP A 408 -15.66 -3.98 -2.33
CA TRP A 408 -14.62 -3.09 -1.81
C TRP A 408 -13.59 -2.68 -2.87
N PHE A 409 -14.05 -2.21 -4.03
CA PHE A 409 -13.16 -1.68 -5.05
C PHE A 409 -12.37 -0.48 -4.48
N GLY A 410 -11.05 -0.58 -4.50
CA GLY A 410 -10.18 0.38 -3.81
C GLY A 410 -9.60 -0.13 -2.49
N ALA A 411 -9.86 -1.39 -2.12
CA ALA A 411 -9.29 -2.03 -0.93
C ALA A 411 -7.75 -1.91 -0.87
N ARG A 412 -7.08 -1.93 -2.03
CA ARG A 412 -5.66 -1.61 -2.21
C ARG A 412 -5.38 -0.89 -3.51
N LEU A 413 -4.41 0.02 -3.47
CA LEU A 413 -4.02 0.88 -4.58
C LEU A 413 -2.51 0.77 -4.85
N ALA A 414 -2.11 0.75 -6.12
CA ALA A 414 -0.71 0.94 -6.51
C ALA A 414 -0.61 1.82 -7.77
N LEU A 415 0.31 2.79 -7.74
CA LEU A 415 0.66 3.64 -8.87
C LEU A 415 2.08 3.32 -9.36
N SER A 416 2.31 3.41 -10.67
CA SER A 416 3.68 3.45 -11.20
C SER A 416 4.35 4.77 -10.86
N GLY A 417 5.68 4.78 -10.91
CA GLY A 417 6.48 5.96 -10.58
C GLY A 417 6.20 7.16 -11.49
N ASP A 418 5.80 6.92 -12.74
CA ASP A 418 5.37 7.98 -13.68
C ASP A 418 3.89 8.37 -13.54
N GLY A 419 3.13 7.71 -12.65
CA GLY A 419 1.71 7.96 -12.40
C GLY A 419 0.77 7.57 -13.55
N ASN A 420 1.23 6.78 -14.54
CA ASN A 420 0.44 6.42 -15.71
C ASN A 420 -0.16 5.01 -15.67
N ILE A 421 0.26 4.17 -14.72
CA ILE A 421 -0.32 2.86 -14.45
C ILE A 421 -0.94 2.90 -13.06
N PHE A 422 -2.17 2.42 -12.97
CA PHE A 422 -2.92 2.34 -11.73
C PHE A 422 -3.53 0.96 -11.59
N ALA A 423 -3.20 0.27 -10.51
CA ALA A 423 -3.77 -1.03 -10.17
C ALA A 423 -4.64 -0.88 -8.92
N VAL A 424 -5.83 -1.46 -8.96
CA VAL A 424 -6.84 -1.34 -7.90
C VAL A 424 -7.34 -2.73 -7.52
N GLY A 425 -7.18 -3.09 -6.26
CA GLY A 425 -7.73 -4.32 -5.69
C GLY A 425 -9.20 -4.16 -5.30
N ALA A 426 -9.98 -5.22 -5.51
CA ALA A 426 -11.31 -5.42 -4.94
C ALA A 426 -11.29 -6.82 -4.32
N GLN A 427 -10.87 -6.89 -3.05
CA GLN A 427 -10.43 -8.14 -2.43
C GLN A 427 -11.58 -9.13 -2.21
N ILE A 428 -12.80 -8.64 -2.09
CA ILE A 428 -14.00 -9.44 -1.83
C ILE A 428 -14.93 -9.50 -3.05
N GLU A 429 -14.40 -9.20 -4.25
CA GLU A 429 -15.15 -9.42 -5.49
C GLU A 429 -15.44 -10.92 -5.71
N ASP A 430 -16.70 -11.20 -6.05
CA ASP A 430 -17.20 -12.53 -6.32
C ASP A 430 -16.92 -12.91 -7.79
N SER A 431 -16.11 -13.94 -8.04
CA SER A 431 -15.97 -14.55 -9.38
C SER A 431 -15.08 -15.79 -9.35
N ALA A 432 -15.50 -16.86 -10.04
CA ALA A 432 -14.69 -18.07 -10.23
C ALA A 432 -13.75 -17.98 -11.44
N ALA A 433 -13.66 -16.82 -12.09
CA ALA A 433 -12.73 -16.61 -13.20
C ALA A 433 -11.27 -16.78 -12.75
N GLN A 434 -10.44 -17.31 -13.65
CA GLN A 434 -9.01 -17.54 -13.39
C GLN A 434 -8.14 -16.79 -14.40
N GLY A 435 -6.96 -16.36 -13.95
CA GLY A 435 -5.97 -15.69 -14.79
C GLY A 435 -6.40 -14.28 -15.22
N ILE A 436 -6.09 -13.92 -16.47
CA ILE A 436 -6.22 -12.54 -16.96
C ILE A 436 -7.35 -12.46 -17.99
N ASN A 437 -8.21 -11.46 -17.82
CA ASN A 437 -9.35 -11.16 -18.69
C ASN A 437 -10.30 -12.35 -18.83
N GLY A 438 -10.53 -13.04 -17.71
CA GLY A 438 -11.64 -13.97 -17.56
C GLY A 438 -13.00 -13.26 -17.65
N ARG A 439 -14.06 -14.04 -17.47
CA ARG A 439 -15.44 -13.55 -17.53
C ARG A 439 -15.73 -12.66 -16.30
N GLN A 440 -16.00 -11.38 -16.53
CA GLN A 440 -16.20 -10.39 -15.44
C GLN A 440 -17.64 -10.33 -14.93
N ASP A 441 -18.62 -10.90 -15.65
CA ASP A 441 -20.01 -11.04 -15.20
C ASP A 441 -20.28 -12.39 -14.51
N ASP A 442 -19.23 -13.03 -13.99
CA ASP A 442 -19.32 -14.27 -13.22
C ASP A 442 -19.28 -13.95 -11.73
N ASP A 443 -20.35 -14.24 -10.99
CA ASP A 443 -20.41 -14.04 -9.53
C ASP A 443 -20.46 -15.38 -8.77
N SER A 444 -19.90 -16.47 -9.34
CA SER A 444 -20.06 -17.83 -8.78
C SER A 444 -19.02 -18.24 -7.73
N GLY A 445 -17.96 -17.46 -7.52
CA GLY A 445 -16.89 -17.72 -6.57
C GLY A 445 -16.81 -16.62 -5.53
N PRO A 446 -17.45 -16.77 -4.35
CA PRO A 446 -17.56 -15.68 -3.38
C PRO A 446 -16.20 -15.26 -2.84
N GLU A 447 -15.99 -13.95 -2.65
CA GLU A 447 -14.81 -13.34 -2.00
C GLU A 447 -13.46 -13.82 -2.59
N ALA A 448 -13.46 -14.21 -3.86
CA ALA A 448 -12.29 -14.71 -4.57
C ALA A 448 -11.28 -13.59 -4.85
N GLY A 449 -11.77 -12.36 -4.99
CA GLY A 449 -10.99 -11.15 -5.16
C GLY A 449 -10.40 -10.95 -6.56
N VAL A 450 -10.01 -9.71 -6.85
CA VAL A 450 -9.50 -9.30 -8.16
C VAL A 450 -8.60 -8.06 -8.08
N VAL A 451 -7.77 -7.87 -9.11
CA VAL A 451 -7.11 -6.58 -9.41
C VAL A 451 -7.52 -6.05 -10.78
N TYR A 452 -7.96 -4.80 -10.83
CA TYR A 452 -8.21 -4.05 -12.05
C TYR A 452 -6.97 -3.22 -12.41
N PHE A 453 -6.50 -3.35 -13.65
CA PHE A 453 -5.29 -2.67 -14.13
C PHE A 453 -5.66 -1.61 -15.17
N PHE A 454 -5.31 -0.36 -14.91
CA PHE A 454 -5.61 0.80 -15.74
C PHE A 454 -4.34 1.47 -16.26
N THR A 455 -4.43 2.04 -17.46
CA THR A 455 -3.38 2.89 -18.03
C THR A 455 -3.92 4.24 -18.44
N ARG A 456 -3.07 5.26 -18.32
CA ARG A 456 -3.35 6.64 -18.70
C ARG A 456 -2.68 7.00 -20.03
N THR A 457 -3.41 7.70 -20.89
CA THR A 457 -2.84 8.43 -22.04
C THR A 457 -3.39 9.85 -22.04
N GLY A 458 -2.52 10.84 -21.86
CA GLY A 458 -2.95 12.24 -21.67
C GLY A 458 -3.70 12.41 -20.34
N ALA A 459 -5.00 12.70 -20.38
CA ALA A 459 -5.87 12.74 -19.20
C ALA A 459 -6.87 11.56 -19.15
N THR A 460 -6.83 10.68 -20.15
CA THR A 460 -7.79 9.58 -20.28
C THR A 460 -7.22 8.32 -19.65
N TRP A 461 -7.97 7.75 -18.72
CA TRP A 461 -7.70 6.45 -18.12
C TRP A 461 -8.57 5.38 -18.77
N SER A 462 -8.01 4.17 -18.90
CA SER A 462 -8.71 3.02 -19.49
C SER A 462 -8.25 1.72 -18.82
N GLN A 463 -9.20 0.85 -18.51
CA GLN A 463 -8.90 -0.50 -18.02
C GLN A 463 -8.25 -1.30 -19.14
N GLN A 464 -7.11 -1.92 -18.85
CA GLN A 464 -6.39 -2.81 -19.76
C GLN A 464 -6.53 -4.28 -19.36
N ALA A 465 -6.71 -4.56 -18.07
CA ALA A 465 -6.86 -5.93 -17.59
C ALA A 465 -7.76 -6.07 -16.36
N TYR A 466 -8.39 -7.23 -16.27
CA TYR A 466 -8.98 -7.82 -15.07
C TYR A 466 -8.12 -9.01 -14.68
N VAL A 467 -7.51 -8.98 -13.50
CA VAL A 467 -6.41 -9.87 -13.12
C VAL A 467 -6.79 -10.68 -11.89
N LYS A 468 -6.75 -11.99 -12.03
CA LYS A 468 -6.94 -12.99 -10.98
C LYS A 468 -5.77 -13.97 -10.94
N GLY A 469 -5.68 -14.73 -9.86
CA GLY A 469 -4.75 -15.85 -9.71
C GLY A 469 -5.01 -16.94 -10.75
N SER A 470 -3.98 -17.71 -11.08
CA SER A 470 -4.12 -18.87 -11.98
C SER A 470 -4.95 -20.02 -11.40
N ASN A 471 -5.10 -20.04 -10.08
CA ASN A 471 -5.84 -21.03 -9.30
C ASN A 471 -6.83 -20.35 -8.35
N THR A 472 -7.47 -19.26 -8.81
CA THR A 472 -8.50 -18.59 -8.00
C THR A 472 -9.58 -19.56 -7.54
N GLU A 473 -9.84 -19.51 -6.25
CA GLU A 473 -10.94 -20.18 -5.56
C GLU A 473 -11.72 -19.18 -4.69
N ALA A 474 -12.85 -19.63 -4.16
CA ALA A 474 -13.67 -18.82 -3.27
C ALA A 474 -12.93 -18.51 -1.98
N PHE A 475 -13.11 -17.30 -1.45
CA PHE A 475 -12.53 -16.78 -0.21
C PHE A 475 -11.01 -16.56 -0.22
N ASP A 476 -10.30 -16.75 -1.34
CA ASP A 476 -8.85 -16.54 -1.43
C ASP A 476 -8.42 -15.07 -1.21
N GLU A 477 -9.35 -14.13 -1.41
CA GLU A 477 -9.15 -12.68 -1.34
C GLU A 477 -7.93 -12.17 -2.14
N PHE A 478 -7.84 -12.57 -3.42
CA PHE A 478 -6.83 -12.06 -4.33
C PHE A 478 -6.95 -10.53 -4.48
N GLY A 479 -5.84 -9.80 -4.39
CA GLY A 479 -5.84 -8.33 -4.43
C GLY A 479 -5.87 -7.66 -3.06
N SER A 480 -5.86 -8.44 -1.97
CA SER A 480 -5.76 -7.97 -0.59
C SER A 480 -4.44 -7.24 -0.27
N SER A 481 -3.38 -7.51 -1.03
CA SER A 481 -2.14 -6.71 -1.03
C SER A 481 -1.61 -6.56 -2.45
N LEU A 482 -0.98 -5.42 -2.77
CA LEU A 482 -0.70 -5.02 -4.16
C LEU A 482 0.49 -4.06 -4.28
N SER A 483 1.50 -4.39 -5.08
CA SER A 483 2.64 -3.50 -5.34
C SER A 483 3.07 -3.52 -6.81
N LEU A 484 3.57 -2.39 -7.31
CA LEU A 484 4.07 -2.22 -8.67
C LEU A 484 5.56 -1.86 -8.68
N SER A 485 6.32 -2.38 -9.65
CA SER A 485 7.64 -1.83 -9.97
C SER A 485 7.52 -0.38 -10.43
N ARG A 486 8.61 0.39 -10.37
CA ARG A 486 8.60 1.82 -10.73
C ARG A 486 8.06 2.06 -12.14
N ASP A 487 8.42 1.19 -13.09
CA ASP A 487 7.96 1.27 -14.48
C ASP A 487 6.57 0.65 -14.71
N GLY A 488 5.92 0.14 -13.66
CA GLY A 488 4.63 -0.53 -13.67
C GLY A 488 4.59 -1.83 -14.50
N ARG A 489 5.75 -2.37 -14.92
CA ARG A 489 5.80 -3.59 -15.74
C ARG A 489 5.76 -4.87 -14.94
N THR A 490 5.99 -4.82 -13.64
CA THR A 490 5.85 -5.95 -12.72
C THR A 490 4.85 -5.60 -11.64
N MET A 491 3.88 -6.48 -11.42
CA MET A 491 2.85 -6.36 -10.39
C MET A 491 2.94 -7.56 -9.46
N VAL A 492 2.91 -7.32 -8.17
CA VAL A 492 2.92 -8.34 -7.11
C VAL A 492 1.61 -8.25 -6.36
N VAL A 493 0.91 -9.36 -6.23
CA VAL A 493 -0.44 -9.41 -5.64
C VAL A 493 -0.54 -10.52 -4.62
N GLY A 494 -1.04 -10.21 -3.42
CA GLY A 494 -1.36 -11.21 -2.40
C GLY A 494 -2.78 -11.77 -2.55
N ALA A 495 -2.93 -13.03 -2.16
CA ALA A 495 -4.21 -13.70 -1.90
C ALA A 495 -4.08 -14.33 -0.52
N GLN A 496 -4.62 -13.66 0.50
CA GLN A 496 -4.21 -13.90 1.87
C GLN A 496 -4.77 -15.18 2.48
N TYR A 497 -5.87 -15.66 1.90
CA TYR A 497 -6.57 -16.85 2.33
C TYR A 497 -6.40 -18.00 1.34
N GLU A 498 -5.46 -17.89 0.39
CA GLU A 498 -5.23 -18.99 -0.54
C GLU A 498 -4.79 -20.26 0.20
N ASP A 499 -5.53 -21.32 -0.10
CA ASP A 499 -5.38 -22.64 0.49
C ASP A 499 -4.35 -23.44 -0.32
N GLY A 500 -3.12 -23.53 0.17
CA GLY A 500 -2.04 -24.12 -0.63
C GLY A 500 -0.87 -24.60 0.21
N ALA A 501 -0.58 -25.90 0.23
CA ALA A 501 0.59 -26.42 0.96
C ALA A 501 1.91 -26.34 0.18
N ALA A 502 1.91 -25.71 -1.00
CA ALA A 502 3.12 -25.46 -1.76
C ALA A 502 4.11 -24.61 -0.95
N LYS A 503 5.41 -24.83 -1.20
CA LYS A 503 6.50 -24.12 -0.52
C LYS A 503 7.42 -23.49 -1.56
N GLY A 504 7.90 -22.28 -1.25
CA GLY A 504 8.84 -21.55 -2.11
C GLY A 504 8.22 -21.06 -3.41
N VAL A 505 8.90 -21.28 -4.54
CA VAL A 505 8.57 -20.63 -5.82
C VAL A 505 8.04 -21.64 -6.84
N ASN A 506 6.90 -21.32 -7.46
CA ASN A 506 6.25 -22.08 -8.52
C ASN A 506 5.94 -23.53 -8.14
N GLY A 507 5.50 -23.74 -6.89
CA GLY A 507 4.98 -25.02 -6.43
C GLY A 507 3.62 -25.38 -7.07
N ASN A 508 3.08 -26.53 -6.67
CA ASN A 508 1.76 -26.97 -7.13
C ASN A 508 0.64 -26.07 -6.59
N GLN A 509 -0.16 -25.51 -7.48
CA GLN A 509 -1.24 -24.56 -7.18
C GLN A 509 -2.63 -25.21 -7.08
N ALA A 510 -2.73 -26.53 -7.25
CA ALA A 510 -4.02 -27.22 -7.36
C ALA A 510 -4.48 -27.90 -6.05
N GLY A 511 -3.90 -27.57 -4.90
CA GLY A 511 -4.11 -28.37 -3.68
C GLY A 511 -4.34 -27.54 -2.43
N ASN A 512 -5.44 -27.82 -1.74
CA ASN A 512 -5.99 -26.97 -0.67
C ASN A 512 -5.77 -27.56 0.72
N SER A 513 -4.57 -28.08 0.97
CA SER A 513 -4.28 -28.85 2.19
C SER A 513 -3.70 -28.03 3.34
N ALA A 514 -3.42 -26.74 3.14
CA ALA A 514 -2.99 -25.81 4.18
C ALA A 514 -3.90 -24.58 4.14
N LEU A 515 -4.93 -24.58 4.99
CA LEU A 515 -5.98 -23.57 5.00
C LEU A 515 -5.42 -22.19 5.35
N ASP A 516 -5.86 -21.13 4.69
CA ASP A 516 -5.50 -19.73 4.95
C ASP A 516 -3.98 -19.49 4.99
N SER A 517 -3.23 -20.29 4.25
CA SER A 517 -1.76 -20.22 4.25
C SER A 517 -1.24 -19.00 3.49
N GLY A 518 -2.05 -18.49 2.56
CA GLY A 518 -1.78 -17.33 1.73
C GLY A 518 -0.80 -17.61 0.59
N ALA A 519 -0.86 -16.78 -0.45
CA ALA A 519 0.03 -16.84 -1.61
C ALA A 519 0.29 -15.46 -2.19
N VAL A 520 1.39 -15.33 -2.94
CA VAL A 520 1.71 -14.13 -3.73
C VAL A 520 1.94 -14.47 -5.20
N TYR A 521 1.34 -13.70 -6.09
CA TYR A 521 1.41 -13.86 -7.53
C TYR A 521 2.19 -12.70 -8.14
N VAL A 522 3.05 -13.00 -9.11
CA VAL A 522 3.83 -11.99 -9.83
C VAL A 522 3.40 -11.98 -11.29
N PHE A 523 2.99 -10.82 -11.79
CA PHE A 523 2.60 -10.58 -13.18
C PHE A 523 3.59 -9.63 -13.87
N ALA A 524 3.91 -9.89 -15.14
CA ALA A 524 4.81 -9.02 -15.91
C ALA A 524 4.54 -9.03 -17.43
N TYR A 525 5.00 -7.98 -18.14
CA TYR A 525 4.91 -7.80 -19.60
C TYR A 525 6.11 -8.35 -20.40
#